data_AF-A0A7L6N7S0-F1
#
_entry.id   AF-A0A7L6N7S0-F1
#
_cell.length_a   1.000
_cell.length_b   1.000
_cell.length_c   1.000
_cell.angle_alpha   90.00
_cell.angle_beta   90.00
_cell.angle_gamma   90.00
#
_symmetry.space_group_name_H-M   'P 1'
#
loop_
_entity.id
_entity.type
_entity.pdbx_description
1 polymer ?
#
loop_
_entity_poly.entity_id
_entity_poly.type
_entity_poly.pdbx_seq_one_letter_code
_entity_poly.pdbx_strand_id
1 'polypeptide(L)'
;MITKEMAEKLWKDVFGNKEWAQDCFGVWMHRDAWSNTAVMLLRPGQTKKYDYSWNVDHIRPKSDFNNPLEADFFNNFEPMQRGNNSEKGDNYPHFSIGDKKYKVFSQSGYYGYGIIDVSTNKKIDWKSKQGKHY
;
A
#
# COMPACT_ATOMS: atom_id res chain seq x y z
N MET A 1 1.54 -13.66 8.54
CA MET A 1 0.14 -13.22 8.26
C MET A 1 0.02 -11.81 8.80
N ILE A 2 -0.57 -10.87 8.05
CA ILE A 2 -0.77 -9.51 8.55
C ILE A 2 -1.94 -9.49 9.53
N THR A 3 -1.70 -9.06 10.76
CA THR A 3 -2.75 -8.90 11.77
C THR A 3 -3.40 -7.52 11.70
N LYS A 4 -4.55 -7.37 12.36
CA LYS A 4 -5.24 -6.08 12.46
C LYS A 4 -4.37 -5.03 13.16
N GLU A 5 -3.70 -5.42 14.23
CA GLU A 5 -2.82 -4.55 15.02
C GLU A 5 -1.64 -4.05 14.18
N MET A 6 -1.06 -4.91 13.34
CA MET A 6 0.00 -4.51 12.39
C MET A 6 -0.52 -3.49 11.38
N ALA A 7 -1.72 -3.71 10.82
CA ALA A 7 -2.35 -2.80 9.87
C ALA A 7 -2.67 -1.44 10.52
N GLU A 8 -3.27 -1.42 11.71
CA GLU A 8 -3.59 -0.20 12.46
C GLU A 8 -2.32 0.59 12.84
N LYS A 9 -1.26 -0.12 13.26
CA LYS A 9 0.05 0.50 13.51
C LYS A 9 0.59 1.14 12.24
N LEU A 10 0.57 0.41 11.12
CA LEU A 10 1.04 0.94 9.83
C LEU A 10 0.22 2.17 9.41
N TRP A 11 -1.11 2.12 9.53
CA TRP A 11 -1.96 3.29 9.24
C TRP A 11 -1.55 4.50 10.08
N LYS A 12 -1.38 4.32 11.39
CA LYS A 12 -0.99 5.40 12.30
C LYS A 12 0.39 5.98 11.95
N ASP A 13 1.35 5.13 11.60
CA ASP A 13 2.70 5.58 11.27
C ASP A 13 2.75 6.31 9.91
N VAL A 14 1.92 5.87 8.95
CA VAL A 14 1.86 6.45 7.60
C VAL A 14 0.96 7.69 7.55
N PHE A 15 -0.24 7.65 8.13
CA PHE A 15 -1.24 8.70 7.97
C PHE A 15 -1.57 9.46 9.27
N GLY A 16 -1.05 9.03 10.42
CA GLY A 16 -1.37 9.61 11.73
C GLY A 16 -2.81 9.30 12.15
N ASN A 17 -3.49 10.30 12.70
CA ASN A 17 -4.88 10.19 13.16
C ASN A 17 -5.92 10.49 12.05
N LYS A 18 -5.50 10.53 10.77
CA LYS A 18 -6.42 10.80 9.67
C LYS A 18 -7.42 9.66 9.51
N GLU A 19 -8.69 10.03 9.39
CA GLU A 19 -9.78 9.10 9.05
C GLU A 19 -9.74 8.70 7.58
N TRP A 20 -9.43 9.66 6.71
CA TRP A 20 -9.35 9.48 5.26
C TRP A 20 -7.92 9.69 4.77
N ALA A 21 -7.46 8.78 3.92
CA ALA A 21 -6.16 8.87 3.27
C ALA A 21 -6.25 8.41 1.81
N GLN A 22 -5.25 8.74 1.01
CA GLN A 22 -5.07 8.16 -0.32
C GLN A 22 -3.88 7.22 -0.28
N ASP A 23 -3.98 6.11 -1.02
CA ASP A 23 -2.82 5.24 -1.22
C ASP A 23 -1.76 5.89 -2.11
N CYS A 24 -0.67 5.18 -2.36
CA CYS A 24 0.42 5.69 -3.17
C CYS A 24 0.03 5.99 -4.64
N PHE A 25 -1.10 5.47 -5.13
CA PHE A 25 -1.65 5.70 -6.46
C PHE A 25 -2.75 6.78 -6.51
N GLY A 26 -3.16 7.31 -5.35
CA GLY A 26 -4.12 8.40 -5.23
C GLY A 26 -5.57 7.95 -5.03
N VAL A 27 -5.82 6.67 -4.74
CA VAL A 27 -7.18 6.16 -4.50
C VAL A 27 -7.51 6.30 -3.01
N TRP A 28 -8.71 6.79 -2.71
CA TRP A 28 -9.16 7.04 -1.34
C TRP A 28 -9.38 5.74 -0.56
N MET A 29 -9.01 5.78 0.73
CA MET A 29 -9.17 4.73 1.72
C MET A 29 -9.71 5.34 3.01
N HIS A 30 -10.43 4.55 3.79
CA HIS A 30 -10.92 4.92 5.12
C HIS A 30 -10.22 4.09 6.20
N ARG A 31 -9.76 4.71 7.28
CA ARG A 31 -9.00 4.06 8.37
C ARG A 31 -9.63 2.76 8.82
N ASP A 32 -10.92 2.81 9.14
CA ASP A 32 -11.65 1.68 9.73
C ASP A 32 -12.14 0.66 8.68
N ALA A 33 -11.81 0.86 7.40
CA ALA A 33 -12.17 -0.03 6.31
C ALA A 33 -11.05 -1.04 5.96
N TRP A 34 -10.18 -1.37 6.91
CA TRP A 34 -9.21 -2.44 6.72
C TRP A 34 -9.94 -3.78 6.48
N SER A 35 -9.81 -4.34 5.28
CA SER A 35 -10.50 -5.57 4.88
C SER A 35 -9.93 -6.16 3.59
N ASN A 36 -10.03 -7.49 3.45
CA ASN A 36 -9.79 -8.19 2.18
C ASN A 36 -11.03 -8.23 1.27
N THR A 37 -12.17 -7.71 1.73
CA THR A 37 -13.41 -7.57 0.96
C THR A 37 -13.76 -6.10 0.80
N ALA A 38 -14.58 -5.77 -0.21
CA ALA A 38 -15.06 -4.41 -0.41
C ALA A 38 -15.81 -3.89 0.83
N VAL A 39 -15.54 -2.63 1.20
CA VAL A 39 -16.21 -1.94 2.31
C VAL A 39 -16.81 -0.66 1.75
N MET A 40 -18.12 -0.70 1.54
CA MET A 40 -18.87 0.37 0.88
C MET A 40 -19.26 1.46 1.90
N LEU A 41 -18.58 2.61 1.88
CA LEU A 41 -18.88 3.75 2.76
C LEU A 41 -19.39 4.95 1.97
N LEU A 42 -20.04 5.86 2.68
CA LEU A 42 -20.45 7.16 2.17
C LEU A 42 -19.42 8.20 2.64
N ARG A 43 -18.74 8.87 1.71
CA ARG A 43 -17.90 10.01 2.07
C ARG A 43 -18.78 11.21 2.47
N PRO A 44 -18.41 12.01 3.48
CA PRO A 44 -19.15 13.22 3.82
C PRO A 44 -19.41 14.11 2.60
N GLY A 45 -20.66 14.52 2.40
CA GLY A 45 -21.09 15.34 1.27
C GLY A 45 -21.36 14.57 -0.04
N GLN A 46 -21.34 13.24 -0.02
CA GLN A 46 -21.75 12.40 -1.16
C GLN A 46 -23.02 11.62 -0.86
N THR A 47 -23.71 11.19 -1.92
CA THR A 47 -24.95 10.38 -1.85
C THR A 47 -24.75 8.92 -2.27
N LYS A 48 -23.61 8.62 -2.90
CA LYS A 48 -23.26 7.29 -3.41
C LYS A 48 -22.19 6.65 -2.54
N LYS A 49 -22.35 5.36 -2.24
CA LYS A 49 -21.32 4.57 -1.56
C LYS A 49 -20.23 4.13 -2.54
N TYR A 50 -18.99 4.16 -2.10
CA TYR A 50 -17.82 3.66 -2.83
C TYR A 50 -17.03 2.68 -1.96
N ASP A 51 -16.24 1.83 -2.60
CA ASP A 51 -15.33 0.92 -1.90
C ASP A 51 -14.11 1.68 -1.41
N TYR A 52 -13.99 1.83 -0.10
CA TYR A 52 -12.83 2.46 0.56
C TYR A 52 -12.00 1.44 1.33
N SER A 53 -12.22 0.14 1.07
CA SER A 53 -11.44 -0.92 1.68
C SER A 53 -9.98 -0.83 1.31
N TRP A 54 -9.13 -1.18 2.26
CA TRP A 54 -7.70 -1.23 2.08
C TRP A 54 -7.11 -2.39 2.87
N ASN A 55 -5.92 -2.79 2.47
CA ASN A 55 -5.14 -3.81 3.14
C ASN A 55 -3.66 -3.47 3.04
N VAL A 56 -2.81 -4.31 3.64
CA VAL A 56 -1.37 -4.13 3.62
C VAL A 56 -0.82 -4.88 2.42
N ASP A 57 -0.23 -4.16 1.48
CA ASP A 57 0.53 -4.73 0.37
C ASP A 57 1.94 -5.08 0.84
N HIS A 58 2.44 -6.22 0.34
CA HIS A 58 3.85 -6.56 0.34
C HIS A 58 4.44 -6.02 -0.97
N ILE A 59 5.20 -4.92 -0.88
CA ILE A 59 5.75 -4.23 -2.06
C ILE A 59 6.54 -5.21 -2.93
N ARG A 60 7.47 -5.96 -2.33
CA ARG A 60 7.98 -7.21 -2.89
C ARG A 60 7.07 -8.35 -2.39
N PRO A 61 6.40 -9.09 -3.29
CA PRO A 61 5.41 -10.09 -2.91
C PRO A 61 6.07 -11.28 -2.18
N LYS A 62 5.30 -11.93 -1.30
CA LYS A 62 5.80 -13.06 -0.49
C LYS A 62 6.31 -14.22 -1.34
N SER A 63 5.68 -14.45 -2.50
CA SER A 63 6.02 -15.51 -3.46
C SER A 63 7.39 -15.32 -4.11
N ASP A 64 7.96 -14.11 -4.08
CA ASP A 64 9.29 -13.83 -4.64
C ASP A 64 10.43 -14.04 -3.63
N PHE A 65 10.13 -14.30 -2.35
CA PHE A 65 11.15 -14.63 -1.34
C PHE A 65 11.44 -16.14 -1.33
N ASN A 66 12.72 -16.50 -1.11
CA ASN A 66 13.12 -17.90 -0.88
C ASN A 66 12.35 -18.52 0.30
N ASN A 67 12.12 -17.73 1.34
CA ASN A 67 11.27 -18.06 2.47
C ASN A 67 10.16 -17.00 2.59
N PRO A 68 8.89 -17.34 2.31
CA PRO A 68 7.78 -16.38 2.39
C PRO A 68 7.59 -15.71 3.75
N LEU A 69 8.13 -16.29 4.83
CA LEU A 69 8.08 -15.68 6.17
C LEU A 69 9.00 -14.45 6.28
N GLU A 70 10.02 -14.34 5.43
CA GLU A 70 10.96 -13.20 5.42
C GLU A 70 10.39 -11.94 4.78
N ALA A 71 9.21 -12.03 4.18
CA ALA A 71 8.53 -10.90 3.55
C ALA A 71 7.74 -10.03 4.55
N ASP A 72 7.43 -10.57 5.74
CA ASP A 72 6.56 -9.93 6.74
C ASP A 72 7.34 -8.90 7.61
N PHE A 73 7.75 -7.77 7.02
CA PHE A 73 8.40 -6.66 7.74
C PHE A 73 7.94 -5.28 7.27
N PHE A 74 7.93 -4.31 8.18
CA PHE A 74 7.32 -3.00 7.93
C PHE A 74 7.91 -2.21 6.75
N ASN A 75 9.22 -2.35 6.47
CA ASN A 75 9.83 -1.70 5.31
C ASN A 75 9.46 -2.34 3.96
N ASN A 76 8.76 -3.49 3.96
CA ASN A 76 8.12 -4.07 2.78
C ASN A 76 6.63 -3.75 2.69
N PHE A 77 6.05 -3.06 3.68
CA PHE A 77 4.62 -2.83 3.75
C PHE A 77 4.21 -1.47 3.17
N GLU A 78 3.07 -1.46 2.48
CA GLU A 78 2.38 -0.27 1.99
C GLU A 78 0.87 -0.39 2.29
N PRO A 79 0.23 0.60 2.94
CA PRO A 79 -1.23 0.68 2.94
C PRO A 79 -1.73 0.93 1.53
N MET A 80 -2.53 0.03 1.00
CA MET A 80 -2.97 0.09 -0.40
C MET A 80 -4.46 -0.17 -0.51
N GLN A 81 -5.14 0.57 -1.39
CA GLN A 81 -6.55 0.34 -1.63
C GLN A 81 -6.73 -1.08 -2.19
N ARG A 82 -7.75 -1.81 -1.72
CA ARG A 82 -7.90 -3.25 -1.97
C ARG A 82 -7.92 -3.61 -3.47
N GLY A 83 -8.58 -2.80 -4.28
CA GLY A 83 -8.62 -2.95 -5.73
C GLY A 83 -7.23 -2.78 -6.36
N ASN A 84 -6.49 -1.75 -5.96
CA ASN A 84 -5.11 -1.54 -6.43
C ASN A 84 -4.18 -2.68 -5.99
N ASN A 85 -4.30 -3.16 -4.74
CA ASN A 85 -3.51 -4.31 -4.27
C ASN A 85 -3.86 -5.58 -5.06
N SER A 86 -5.15 -5.82 -5.30
CA SER A 86 -5.61 -6.94 -6.13
C SER A 86 -5.13 -6.84 -7.59
N GLU A 87 -5.06 -5.64 -8.14
CA GLU A 87 -4.61 -5.40 -9.52
C GLU A 87 -3.09 -5.56 -9.64
N LYS A 88 -2.33 -5.06 -8.66
CA LYS A 88 -0.88 -5.31 -8.55
C LYS A 88 -0.61 -6.81 -8.46
N GLY A 89 -1.29 -7.51 -7.56
CA GLY A 89 -1.04 -8.92 -7.26
C GLY A 89 0.43 -9.20 -6.92
N ASP A 90 0.94 -10.32 -7.44
CA ASP A 90 2.34 -10.73 -7.29
C ASP A 90 3.24 -10.24 -8.43
N ASN A 91 2.78 -9.28 -9.24
CA ASN A 91 3.57 -8.75 -10.35
C ASN A 91 4.79 -7.99 -9.84
N TYR A 92 5.97 -8.57 -10.07
CA TYR A 92 7.26 -8.06 -9.60
C TYR A 92 8.36 -8.34 -10.65
N PRO A 93 9.34 -7.43 -10.84
CA PRO A 93 9.45 -6.12 -10.21
C PRO A 93 8.66 -5.02 -10.92
N HIS A 94 7.96 -5.33 -12.01
CA HIS A 94 7.17 -4.37 -12.79
C HIS A 94 5.69 -4.71 -12.73
N PHE A 95 4.84 -3.70 -12.60
CA PHE A 95 3.39 -3.86 -12.54
C PHE A 95 2.67 -2.61 -13.06
N SER A 96 1.35 -2.73 -13.21
CA SER A 96 0.47 -1.66 -13.65
C SER A 96 -0.72 -1.49 -12.71
N ILE A 97 -1.19 -0.25 -12.59
CA ILE A 97 -2.46 0.12 -11.95
C ILE A 97 -3.17 1.07 -12.92
N GLY A 98 -4.30 0.64 -13.46
CA GLY A 98 -4.87 1.19 -14.69
C GLY A 98 -3.82 1.22 -15.82
N ASP A 99 -3.74 2.34 -16.52
CA ASP A 99 -2.79 2.52 -17.62
C ASP A 99 -1.37 2.95 -17.17
N LYS A 100 -1.15 3.13 -15.87
CA LYS A 100 0.14 3.60 -15.34
C LYS A 100 1.07 2.43 -15.03
N LYS A 101 2.37 2.64 -15.26
CA LYS A 101 3.42 1.64 -15.04
C LYS A 101 4.28 2.00 -13.84
N TYR A 102 4.58 1.00 -13.04
CA TYR A 102 5.35 1.11 -11.83
C TYR A 102 6.45 0.05 -11.79
N LYS A 103 7.48 0.32 -11.01
CA LYS A 103 8.48 -0.69 -10.66
C LYS A 103 8.80 -0.66 -9.18
N VAL A 104 9.12 -1.83 -8.64
CA VAL A 104 9.66 -2.00 -7.30
C VAL A 104 11.17 -1.79 -7.34
N PHE A 105 11.70 -1.13 -6.30
CA PHE A 105 13.15 -0.97 -6.12
C PHE A 105 13.54 -1.28 -4.67
N SER A 106 14.76 -1.79 -4.47
CA SER A 106 15.34 -1.93 -3.13
C SER A 106 15.74 -0.55 -2.60
N GLN A 107 15.37 -0.24 -1.36
CA GLN A 107 15.79 0.98 -0.71
C GLN A 107 17.24 0.84 -0.21
N SER A 108 18.05 1.88 -0.45
CA SER A 108 19.45 1.92 -0.04
C SER A 108 19.59 2.41 1.40
N GLY A 109 20.43 1.77 2.20
CA GLY A 109 20.74 2.18 3.58
C GLY A 109 19.95 1.44 4.66
N TYR A 110 18.91 0.69 4.28
CA TYR A 110 18.18 -0.22 5.17
C TYR A 110 17.51 -1.33 4.35
N TYR A 111 17.08 -2.39 5.01
CA TYR A 111 16.34 -3.49 4.39
C TYR A 111 14.89 -3.06 4.12
N GLY A 112 14.54 -2.80 2.87
CA GLY A 112 13.25 -2.25 2.47
C GLY A 112 13.00 -2.21 0.97
N TYR A 113 11.73 -2.09 0.59
CA TYR A 113 11.30 -1.97 -0.80
C TYR A 113 10.44 -0.73 -0.99
N GLY A 114 10.56 -0.09 -2.14
CA GLY A 114 9.76 1.07 -2.53
C GLY A 114 9.16 0.92 -3.91
N ILE A 115 8.26 1.83 -4.26
CA ILE A 115 7.56 1.87 -5.56
C ILE A 115 7.92 3.19 -6.24
N ILE A 116 8.26 3.12 -7.53
CA ILE A 116 8.54 4.29 -8.36
C ILE A 116 7.62 4.28 -9.59
N ASP A 117 7.03 5.44 -9.87
CA ASP A 117 6.28 5.70 -11.10
C ASP A 117 7.27 5.80 -12.26
N VAL A 118 7.12 4.93 -13.26
CA VAL A 118 8.07 4.81 -14.37
C VAL A 118 8.05 6.06 -15.26
N SER A 119 6.90 6.70 -15.42
CA SER A 119 6.75 7.87 -16.30
C SER A 119 7.38 9.13 -15.70
N THR A 120 7.23 9.32 -14.39
CA THR A 120 7.73 10.53 -13.70
C THR A 120 9.05 10.31 -12.99
N ASN A 121 9.51 9.05 -12.89
CA ASN A 121 10.66 8.64 -12.09
C ASN A 121 10.57 9.09 -10.62
N LYS A 122 9.36 9.28 -10.10
CA LYS A 122 9.11 9.69 -8.71
C LYS A 122 8.84 8.49 -7.83
N LYS A 123 9.50 8.42 -6.67
CA LYS A 123 9.22 7.44 -5.62
C LYS A 123 7.89 7.80 -4.97
N ILE A 124 6.95 6.85 -4.92
CA ILE A 124 5.57 7.12 -4.50
C ILE A 124 5.16 6.41 -3.21
N ASP A 125 5.94 5.42 -2.78
CA ASP A 125 5.75 4.72 -1.51
C ASP A 125 5.85 5.68 -0.31
N TRP A 126 5.18 5.33 0.79
CA TRP A 126 5.10 6.24 1.93
C TRP A 126 6.48 6.53 2.57
N LYS A 127 7.40 5.55 2.56
CA LYS A 127 8.74 5.67 3.16
C LYS A 127 9.53 6.75 2.45
N SER A 128 9.55 6.67 1.11
CA SER A 128 10.18 7.67 0.25
C SER A 128 9.51 9.03 0.34
N LYS A 129 8.17 9.10 0.37
CA LYS A 129 7.44 10.38 0.48
C LYS A 129 7.66 11.09 1.82
N GLN A 130 7.86 10.34 2.90
CA GLN A 130 8.03 10.90 4.25
C GLN A 130 9.48 10.99 4.71
N GLY A 131 10.43 10.41 3.97
CA GLY A 131 11.81 10.29 4.41
C GLY A 131 11.97 9.44 5.67
N LYS A 132 11.12 8.42 5.84
CA LYS A 132 11.07 7.54 7.02
C LYS A 132 11.38 6.08 6.64
N HIS A 133 11.80 5.32 7.63
CA HIS A 133 11.97 3.87 7.59
C HIS A 133 11.74 3.30 8.99
N TYR A 134 11.53 1.99 9.08
CA TYR A 134 11.56 1.22 10.33
C TYR A 134 12.93 0.61 10.57
#